data_AF-A0A3Q3K3Z2-F1
#
_entry.id   AF-A0A3Q3K3Z2-F1
#
_cell.length_a   1.000
_cell.length_b   1.000
_cell.length_c   1.000
_cell.angle_alpha   90.00
_cell.angle_beta   90.00
_cell.angle_gamma   90.00
#
_symmetry.space_group_name_H-M   'P 1'
#
loop_
_entity.id
_entity.type
_entity.pdbx_description
1 polymer ?
#
loop_
_entity_poly.entity_id
_entity_poly.type
_entity_poly.pdbx_seq_one_letter_code
_entity_poly.pdbx_strand_id
1 'polypeptide(L)'
;MPRSKEIQKQMRKRIIELYQFGKGYKAISKALGLQRTTVRAIIHKWRKHGTVENLPRSGQPTKITPRAQRQLIQEVTKDPTTTSKELQASLASVKLSVHDSTIRKRLGKNGLHGRVPRRKPLLSKKNIKARLSFARKHLDDPQDFWNNTLWTDETKVELFGRCVSHYVWRKSNTAFQKKNIIPTVKYGGGSGMVWGCFAASGPGRHAVISGTMNSAVYQNILKENVRPSVCDLKLKRTWVLQQDNDPKHTSKSTSEWLKKNKMKTLEWPSQSPDLNPIEMLWREIELRCDKPVF
;
A
#
# COMPACT_ATOMS: atom_id res chain seq x y z
N MET A 1 -38.73 -27.97 1.49
CA MET A 1 -39.19 -27.93 0.09
C MET A 1 -37.98 -27.94 -0.84
N PRO A 2 -37.80 -28.96 -1.70
CA PRO A 2 -36.74 -28.96 -2.70
C PRO A 2 -36.91 -27.78 -3.67
N ARG A 3 -35.80 -27.17 -4.12
CA ARG A 3 -35.84 -26.07 -5.09
C ARG A 3 -36.23 -26.62 -6.46
N SER A 4 -37.37 -26.20 -7.02
CA SER A 4 -37.70 -26.48 -8.42
C SER A 4 -36.76 -25.69 -9.35
N LYS A 5 -36.31 -26.33 -10.44
CA LYS A 5 -35.43 -25.73 -11.44
C LYS A 5 -36.15 -24.56 -12.10
N GLU A 6 -35.52 -23.38 -12.09
CA GLU A 6 -36.12 -22.19 -12.70
C GLU A 6 -36.26 -22.35 -14.22
N ILE A 7 -37.38 -21.88 -14.78
CA ILE A 7 -37.58 -21.86 -16.23
C ILE A 7 -36.60 -20.85 -16.85
N GLN A 8 -35.88 -21.31 -17.88
CA GLN A 8 -34.92 -20.50 -18.63
C GLN A 8 -35.57 -19.27 -19.28
N LYS A 9 -34.82 -18.17 -19.35
CA LYS A 9 -35.26 -16.88 -19.92
C LYS A 9 -35.82 -17.01 -21.34
N GLN A 10 -35.19 -17.82 -22.20
CA GLN A 10 -35.62 -18.06 -23.58
C GLN A 10 -37.03 -18.67 -23.64
N MET A 11 -37.29 -19.67 -22.79
CA MET A 11 -38.60 -20.31 -22.70
C MET A 11 -39.69 -19.31 -22.28
N ARG A 12 -39.37 -18.37 -21.37
CA ARG A 12 -40.30 -17.31 -20.95
C ARG A 12 -40.57 -16.29 -22.05
N LYS A 13 -39.55 -15.93 -22.85
CA LYS A 13 -39.74 -15.08 -24.03
C LYS A 13 -40.68 -15.74 -25.03
N ARG A 14 -40.48 -17.04 -25.30
CA ARG A 14 -41.32 -17.81 -26.21
C ARG A 14 -42.78 -17.89 -25.76
N ILE A 15 -43.03 -18.00 -24.46
CA ILE A 15 -44.38 -17.93 -23.89
C ILE A 15 -45.05 -16.57 -24.19
N ILE A 16 -44.30 -15.47 -24.05
CA ILE A 16 -44.82 -14.12 -24.27
C ILE A 16 -45.05 -13.86 -25.76
N GLU A 17 -44.14 -14.29 -26.64
CA GLU A 17 -44.33 -14.24 -28.09
C GLU A 17 -45.61 -14.97 -28.51
N LEU A 18 -45.77 -16.23 -28.10
CA LEU A 18 -46.97 -17.01 -28.43
C LEU A 18 -48.26 -16.38 -27.88
N TYR A 19 -48.16 -15.70 -26.74
CA TYR A 19 -49.27 -14.96 -26.17
C TYR A 19 -49.61 -13.67 -26.95
N GLN A 20 -48.59 -12.94 -27.41
CA GLN A 20 -48.75 -11.77 -28.28
C GLN A 20 -49.33 -12.15 -29.65
N PHE A 21 -49.02 -13.34 -30.17
CA PHE A 21 -49.67 -13.94 -31.34
C PHE A 21 -51.11 -14.44 -31.08
N GLY A 22 -51.71 -14.11 -29.94
CA GLY A 22 -53.11 -14.41 -29.64
C GLY A 22 -53.39 -15.83 -29.14
N LYS A 23 -52.37 -16.66 -28.86
CA LYS A 23 -52.61 -18.03 -28.36
C LYS A 23 -53.10 -18.02 -26.91
N GLY A 24 -54.14 -18.80 -26.63
CA GLY A 24 -54.66 -19.00 -25.28
C GLY A 24 -53.73 -19.80 -24.36
N TYR A 25 -53.86 -19.62 -23.03
CA TYR A 25 -52.99 -20.24 -22.02
C TYR A 25 -52.86 -21.77 -22.13
N LYS A 26 -53.95 -22.48 -22.49
CA LYS A 26 -53.99 -23.94 -22.65
C LYS A 26 -53.18 -24.39 -23.86
N ALA A 27 -53.25 -23.66 -24.97
CA ALA A 27 -52.50 -23.95 -26.19
C ALA A 27 -51.00 -23.75 -25.99
N ILE A 28 -50.61 -22.67 -25.31
CA ILE A 28 -49.20 -22.39 -24.97
C ILE A 28 -48.63 -23.45 -24.02
N SER A 29 -49.40 -23.84 -23.00
CA SER A 29 -49.04 -24.89 -22.04
C SER A 29 -48.77 -26.23 -22.73
N LYS A 30 -49.65 -26.66 -23.65
CA LYS A 30 -49.49 -27.91 -24.41
C LYS A 30 -48.31 -27.84 -25.39
N ALA A 31 -48.13 -26.71 -26.07
CA ALA A 31 -47.05 -26.54 -27.06
C ALA A 31 -45.64 -26.53 -26.46
N LEU A 32 -45.50 -26.09 -25.20
CA LEU A 32 -44.20 -25.97 -24.53
C LEU A 32 -43.97 -27.01 -23.41
N GLY A 33 -44.92 -27.92 -23.18
CA GLY A 33 -44.83 -28.94 -22.13
C GLY A 33 -44.78 -28.36 -20.71
N LEU A 34 -45.33 -27.16 -20.50
CA LEU A 34 -45.29 -26.45 -19.20
C LEU A 34 -46.65 -26.47 -18.52
N GLN A 35 -46.65 -26.45 -17.18
CA GLN A 35 -47.89 -26.37 -16.41
C GLN A 35 -48.62 -25.04 -16.69
N ARG A 36 -49.95 -25.09 -16.91
CA ARG A 36 -50.78 -23.93 -17.23
C ARG A 36 -50.67 -22.78 -16.21
N THR A 37 -50.52 -23.14 -14.93
CA THR A 37 -50.31 -22.19 -13.82
C THR A 37 -49.03 -21.38 -14.00
N THR A 38 -47.97 -22.01 -14.47
CA THR A 38 -46.68 -21.35 -14.74
C THR A 38 -46.76 -20.40 -15.94
N VAL A 39 -47.43 -20.82 -17.02
CA VAL A 39 -47.70 -19.96 -18.18
C VAL A 39 -48.50 -18.72 -17.76
N ARG A 40 -49.56 -18.91 -16.96
CA ARG A 40 -50.36 -17.81 -16.41
C ARG A 40 -49.53 -16.87 -15.54
N ALA A 41 -48.71 -17.41 -14.64
CA ALA A 41 -47.87 -16.61 -13.73
C ALA A 41 -46.83 -15.77 -14.50
N ILE A 42 -46.22 -16.32 -15.54
CA ILE A 42 -45.26 -15.61 -16.40
C ILE A 42 -45.95 -14.46 -17.15
N ILE A 43 -47.11 -14.72 -17.76
CA ILE A 43 -47.86 -13.69 -18.51
C ILE A 43 -48.39 -12.61 -17.57
N HIS A 44 -48.89 -12.97 -16.38
CA HIS A 44 -49.32 -12.01 -15.37
C HIS A 44 -48.15 -11.11 -14.92
N LYS A 45 -46.99 -11.68 -14.63
CA LYS A 45 -45.79 -10.91 -14.27
C LYS A 45 -45.37 -9.97 -15.40
N TRP A 46 -45.36 -10.44 -16.64
CA TRP A 46 -45.03 -9.62 -17.80
C TRP A 46 -46.01 -8.47 -17.98
N ARG A 47 -47.32 -8.72 -17.86
CA ARG A 47 -48.35 -7.66 -17.89
C ARG A 47 -48.18 -6.62 -16.79
N LYS A 48 -47.79 -7.04 -15.58
CA LYS A 48 -47.66 -6.16 -14.41
C LYS A 48 -46.36 -5.35 -14.38
N HIS A 49 -45.25 -5.94 -14.79
CA HIS A 49 -43.91 -5.36 -14.63
C HIS A 49 -43.16 -5.13 -15.95
N GLY A 50 -43.76 -5.48 -17.10
CA GLY A 50 -43.16 -5.30 -18.42
C GLY A 50 -41.93 -6.17 -18.70
N THR A 51 -41.55 -7.08 -17.80
CA THR A 51 -40.27 -7.79 -17.88
C THR A 51 -40.41 -9.32 -17.89
N VAL A 52 -39.54 -9.95 -18.68
CA VAL A 52 -39.39 -11.42 -18.74
C VAL A 52 -38.38 -11.91 -17.69
N GLU A 53 -37.52 -11.01 -17.21
CA GLU A 53 -36.48 -11.28 -16.21
C GLU A 53 -37.07 -11.72 -14.87
N ASN A 54 -36.26 -12.42 -14.09
CA ASN A 54 -36.57 -12.62 -12.68
C ASN A 54 -36.49 -11.26 -11.98
N LEU A 55 -37.54 -10.93 -11.22
CA LEU A 55 -37.45 -9.81 -10.29
C LEU A 55 -36.50 -10.18 -9.15
N PRO A 56 -35.77 -9.21 -8.59
CA PRO A 56 -34.99 -9.42 -7.38
C PRO A 56 -35.91 -10.00 -6.30
N ARG A 57 -35.51 -11.13 -5.73
CA ARG A 57 -36.25 -11.70 -4.61
C ARG A 57 -36.03 -10.82 -3.39
N SER A 58 -37.07 -10.62 -2.58
CA SER A 58 -36.92 -10.01 -1.27
C SER A 58 -35.95 -10.82 -0.44
N GLY A 59 -34.80 -10.23 -0.11
CA GLY A 59 -33.84 -10.81 0.81
C GLY A 59 -34.33 -10.73 2.26
N GLN A 60 -33.57 -11.34 3.16
CA GLN A 60 -33.79 -11.13 4.59
C GLN A 60 -33.63 -9.64 4.94
N PRO A 61 -34.58 -9.04 5.70
CA PRO A 61 -34.45 -7.67 6.17
C PRO A 61 -33.16 -7.47 6.96
N THR A 62 -32.47 -6.35 6.72
CA THR A 62 -31.21 -6.06 7.41
C THR A 62 -31.48 -5.64 8.86
N LYS A 63 -30.76 -6.24 9.81
CA LYS A 63 -30.83 -5.84 11.23
C LYS A 63 -30.32 -4.41 11.49
N ILE A 64 -29.40 -3.92 10.67
CA ILE A 64 -28.85 -2.56 10.78
C ILE A 64 -29.81 -1.58 10.12
N THR A 65 -30.33 -0.64 10.89
CA THR A 65 -31.20 0.44 10.38
C THR A 65 -30.39 1.47 9.59
N PRO A 66 -31.02 2.24 8.67
CA PRO A 66 -30.33 3.32 7.96
C PRO A 66 -29.72 4.39 8.90
N ARG A 67 -30.32 4.61 10.07
CA ARG A 67 -29.78 5.52 11.10
C ARG A 67 -28.51 4.95 11.72
N ALA A 68 -28.53 3.69 12.16
CA ALA A 68 -27.38 3.03 12.74
C ALA A 68 -26.21 2.92 11.75
N GLN A 69 -26.50 2.68 10.47
CA GLN A 69 -25.47 2.71 9.43
C GLN A 69 -24.80 4.09 9.31
N ARG A 70 -25.57 5.18 9.32
CA ARG A 70 -24.99 6.54 9.25
C ARG A 70 -24.09 6.80 10.45
N GLN A 71 -24.50 6.38 11.65
CA GLN A 71 -23.68 6.49 12.86
C GLN A 71 -22.37 5.70 12.72
N LEU A 72 -22.41 4.44 12.26
CA LEU A 72 -21.22 3.64 12.00
C LEU A 72 -20.23 4.33 11.03
N ILE A 73 -20.75 4.91 9.95
CA ILE A 73 -19.92 5.60 8.96
C ILE A 73 -19.30 6.87 9.58
N GLN A 74 -20.06 7.63 10.35
CA GLN A 74 -19.58 8.84 11.02
C GLN A 74 -18.50 8.52 12.06
N GLU A 75 -18.70 7.50 12.88
CA GLU A 75 -17.72 7.05 13.89
C GLU A 75 -16.39 6.67 13.21
N VAL A 76 -16.44 5.80 12.20
CA VAL A 76 -15.24 5.36 11.46
C VAL A 76 -14.58 6.51 10.68
N THR A 77 -15.35 7.49 10.21
CA THR A 77 -14.78 8.64 9.49
C THR A 77 -14.11 9.62 10.45
N LYS A 78 -14.68 9.80 11.65
CA LYS A 78 -14.11 10.64 12.71
C LYS A 78 -12.83 10.03 13.28
N ASP A 79 -12.86 8.73 13.55
CA ASP A 79 -11.70 7.98 14.02
C ASP A 79 -11.54 6.69 13.19
N PRO A 80 -10.69 6.71 12.16
CA PRO A 80 -10.44 5.54 11.32
C PRO A 80 -9.77 4.35 12.05
N THR A 81 -9.32 4.54 13.29
CA THR A 81 -8.70 3.47 14.10
C THR A 81 -9.71 2.66 14.90
N THR A 82 -10.97 3.08 14.96
CA THR A 82 -12.03 2.40 15.72
C THR A 82 -12.20 0.96 15.25
N THR A 83 -12.21 0.02 16.21
CA THR A 83 -12.28 -1.41 15.92
C THR A 83 -13.73 -1.87 15.70
N SER A 84 -13.92 -2.99 15.00
CA SER A 84 -15.27 -3.55 14.83
C SER A 84 -15.93 -3.98 16.13
N LYS A 85 -15.15 -4.20 17.20
CA LYS A 85 -15.67 -4.51 18.55
C LYS A 85 -16.17 -3.24 19.26
N GLU A 86 -15.47 -2.12 19.12
CA GLU A 86 -15.94 -0.82 19.63
C GLU A 86 -17.23 -0.40 18.93
N LEU A 87 -17.29 -0.56 17.59
CA LEU A 87 -18.52 -0.31 16.84
C LEU A 87 -19.67 -1.21 17.27
N GLN A 88 -19.38 -2.48 17.61
CA GLN A 88 -20.37 -3.41 18.14
C GLN A 88 -20.89 -2.94 19.51
N ALA A 89 -20.01 -2.45 20.39
CA ALA A 89 -20.40 -1.88 21.68
C ALA A 89 -21.22 -0.59 21.53
N SER A 90 -20.85 0.30 20.60
CA SER A 90 -21.64 1.49 20.25
C SER A 90 -23.05 1.12 19.83
N LEU A 91 -23.20 0.12 18.94
CA LEU A 91 -24.53 -0.35 18.52
C LEU A 91 -25.33 -1.04 19.64
N ALA A 92 -24.66 -1.75 20.55
CA ALA A 92 -25.31 -2.35 21.70
C ALA A 92 -25.96 -1.30 22.61
N SER A 93 -25.37 -0.11 22.75
CA SER A 93 -25.96 1.01 23.50
C SER A 93 -27.30 1.48 22.91
N VAL A 94 -27.48 1.34 21.59
CA VAL A 94 -28.71 1.65 20.85
C VAL A 94 -29.63 0.41 20.75
N LYS A 95 -29.42 -0.60 21.61
CA LYS A 95 -30.14 -1.87 21.65
C LYS A 95 -30.08 -2.68 20.33
N LEU A 96 -29.05 -2.47 19.51
CA LEU A 96 -28.82 -3.21 18.27
C LEU A 96 -27.69 -4.23 18.47
N SER A 97 -28.09 -5.49 18.70
CA SER A 97 -27.13 -6.61 18.75
C SER A 97 -26.83 -7.13 17.35
N VAL A 98 -25.61 -6.84 16.88
CA VAL A 98 -25.09 -7.35 15.60
C VAL A 98 -23.70 -7.93 15.80
N HIS A 99 -23.36 -8.95 15.02
CA HIS A 99 -22.02 -9.54 15.03
C HIS A 99 -21.02 -8.66 14.27
N ASP A 100 -19.75 -8.66 14.66
CA ASP A 100 -18.67 -7.84 14.08
C ASP A 100 -18.53 -8.03 12.55
N SER A 101 -18.74 -9.25 12.06
CA SER A 101 -18.71 -9.61 10.64
C SER A 101 -19.81 -8.91 9.84
N THR A 102 -20.95 -8.62 10.47
CA THR A 102 -22.05 -7.87 9.86
C THR A 102 -21.67 -6.40 9.71
N ILE A 103 -21.01 -5.83 10.73
CA ILE A 103 -20.48 -4.47 10.70
C ILE A 103 -19.44 -4.33 9.59
N ARG A 104 -18.45 -5.24 9.53
CA ARG A 104 -17.42 -5.27 8.48
C ARG A 104 -18.01 -5.38 7.07
N LYS A 105 -18.98 -6.28 6.86
CA LYS A 105 -19.70 -6.39 5.57
C LYS A 105 -20.44 -5.10 5.23
N ARG A 106 -21.06 -4.43 6.21
CA ARG A 106 -21.80 -3.19 5.97
C ARG A 106 -20.86 -2.03 5.63
N LEU A 107 -19.75 -1.89 6.34
CA LEU A 107 -18.70 -0.90 6.04
C LEU A 107 -18.12 -1.15 4.64
N GLY A 108 -17.80 -2.40 4.31
CA GLY A 108 -17.28 -2.77 2.98
C GLY A 108 -18.25 -2.45 1.83
N LYS A 109 -19.56 -2.64 2.04
CA LYS A 109 -20.60 -2.20 1.06
C LYS A 109 -20.63 -0.69 0.84
N ASN A 110 -20.07 0.10 1.76
CA ASN A 110 -19.95 1.56 1.66
C ASN A 110 -18.51 1.99 1.30
N GLY A 111 -17.65 1.08 0.81
CA GLY A 111 -16.28 1.38 0.39
C GLY A 111 -15.27 1.53 1.54
N LEU A 112 -15.68 1.30 2.79
CA LEU A 112 -14.79 1.37 3.96
C LEU A 112 -14.21 -0.02 4.23
N HIS A 113 -12.89 -0.12 4.13
CA HIS A 113 -12.18 -1.39 4.28
C HIS A 113 -11.05 -1.28 5.29
N GLY A 114 -10.92 -2.30 6.15
CA GLY A 114 -9.77 -2.43 7.03
C GLY A 114 -8.48 -2.56 6.21
N ARG A 115 -7.48 -1.73 6.53
CA ARG A 115 -6.15 -1.73 5.94
C ARG A 115 -5.13 -1.51 7.05
N VAL A 116 -3.92 -2.02 6.84
CA VAL A 116 -2.80 -1.73 7.74
C VAL A 116 -2.39 -0.26 7.55
N PRO A 117 -2.34 0.55 8.61
CA PRO A 117 -1.90 1.94 8.50
C PRO A 117 -0.45 2.01 8.02
N ARG A 118 -0.14 2.98 7.16
CA ARG A 118 1.23 3.21 6.69
C ARG A 118 2.04 3.85 7.81
N ARG A 119 3.22 3.28 8.10
CA ARG A 119 4.20 3.90 8.99
C ARG A 119 4.89 5.04 8.24
N LYS A 120 4.81 6.26 8.75
CA LYS A 120 5.51 7.44 8.23
C LYS A 120 6.09 8.25 9.39
N PRO A 121 7.23 8.93 9.21
CA PRO A 121 7.74 9.84 10.21
C PRO A 121 6.74 10.98 10.44
N LEU A 122 6.62 11.42 11.69
CA LEU A 122 5.83 12.59 12.03
C LEU A 122 6.61 13.85 11.61
N LEU A 123 6.05 14.59 10.66
CA LEU A 123 6.67 15.80 10.13
C LEU A 123 6.14 17.04 10.86
N SER A 124 7.06 17.94 11.23
CA SER A 124 6.69 19.26 11.76
C SER A 124 6.08 20.13 10.65
N LYS A 125 5.25 21.12 11.01
CA LYS A 125 4.69 22.10 10.04
C LYS A 125 5.79 22.83 9.25
N LYS A 126 6.93 23.12 9.90
CA LYS A 126 8.11 23.72 9.27
C LYS A 126 8.68 22.81 8.18
N ASN A 127 8.88 21.52 8.48
CA ASN A 127 9.43 20.55 7.54
C ASN A 127 8.47 20.33 6.36
N ILE A 128 7.15 20.28 6.61
CA ILE A 128 6.14 20.18 5.55
C ILE A 128 6.26 21.36 4.57
N LYS A 129 6.36 22.59 5.07
CA LYS A 129 6.51 23.79 4.22
C LYS A 129 7.81 23.76 3.41
N ALA A 130 8.93 23.39 4.04
CA ALA A 130 10.23 23.29 3.38
C ALA A 130 10.22 22.24 2.26
N ARG A 131 9.66 21.05 2.54
CA ARG A 131 9.50 19.97 1.55
C ARG A 131 8.63 20.38 0.36
N LEU A 132 7.51 21.06 0.63
CA LEU A 132 6.63 21.54 -0.43
C LEU A 132 7.31 22.63 -1.28
N SER A 133 8.07 23.53 -0.64
CA SER A 133 8.84 24.56 -1.35
C SER A 133 9.92 23.94 -2.24
N PHE A 134 10.65 22.95 -1.73
CA PHE A 134 11.63 22.18 -2.50
C PHE A 134 10.97 21.50 -3.70
N ALA A 135 9.89 20.73 -3.48
CA ALA A 135 9.22 20.01 -4.56
C ALA A 135 8.67 20.97 -5.65
N ARG A 136 8.15 22.13 -5.27
CA ARG A 136 7.69 23.15 -6.24
C ARG A 136 8.84 23.80 -7.01
N LYS A 137 9.94 24.13 -6.32
CA LYS A 137 11.13 24.76 -6.92
C LYS A 137 11.76 23.87 -7.98
N HIS A 138 11.75 22.56 -7.76
CA HIS A 138 12.38 21.58 -8.63
C HIS A 138 11.40 20.81 -9.53
N LEU A 139 10.15 21.29 -9.65
CA LEU A 139 9.11 20.62 -10.46
C LEU A 139 9.42 20.66 -11.96
N ASP A 140 9.92 21.80 -12.43
CA ASP A 140 10.22 22.08 -13.83
C ASP A 140 11.71 21.88 -14.16
N ASP A 141 12.49 21.34 -13.22
CA ASP A 141 13.91 21.06 -13.47
C ASP A 141 14.05 19.97 -14.55
N PRO A 142 14.93 20.18 -15.53
CA PRO A 142 15.06 19.26 -16.65
C PRO A 142 15.59 17.91 -16.18
N GLN A 143 15.19 16.83 -16.86
CA GLN A 143 15.67 15.47 -16.54
C GLN A 143 17.21 15.37 -16.53
N ASP A 144 17.89 16.15 -17.37
CA ASP A 144 19.35 16.21 -17.42
C ASP A 144 19.97 16.68 -16.10
N PHE A 145 19.31 17.59 -15.37
CA PHE A 145 19.74 18.02 -14.04
C PHE A 145 19.72 16.86 -13.04
N TRP A 146 18.63 16.07 -13.04
CA TRP A 146 18.49 14.90 -12.16
C TRP A 146 19.44 13.77 -12.55
N ASN A 147 19.66 13.56 -13.84
CA ASN A 147 20.63 12.59 -14.33
C ASN A 147 22.07 12.96 -13.95
N ASN A 148 22.33 14.26 -13.77
CA ASN A 148 23.61 14.80 -13.39
C ASN A 148 23.73 15.11 -11.88
N THR A 149 22.79 14.62 -11.07
CA THR A 149 22.85 14.69 -9.60
C THR A 149 23.48 13.41 -9.05
N LEU A 150 24.51 13.56 -8.23
CA LEU A 150 25.10 12.46 -7.46
C LEU A 150 24.41 12.39 -6.10
N TRP A 151 23.60 11.36 -5.91
CA TRP A 151 22.89 11.07 -4.67
C TRP A 151 23.81 10.34 -3.71
N THR A 152 23.82 10.74 -2.45
CA THR A 152 24.67 10.13 -1.42
C THR A 152 23.89 9.93 -0.14
N ASP A 153 24.25 8.88 0.58
CA ASP A 153 23.66 8.57 1.88
C ASP A 153 24.49 7.52 2.63
N GLU A 154 24.24 7.39 3.93
CA GLU A 154 24.77 6.33 4.77
C GLU A 154 23.68 5.35 5.18
N THR A 155 23.93 4.06 5.05
CA THR A 155 23.07 3.02 5.60
C THR A 155 23.81 2.16 6.61
N LYS A 156 23.06 1.63 7.57
CA LYS A 156 23.55 0.64 8.52
C LYS A 156 23.17 -0.75 8.02
N VAL A 157 24.17 -1.52 7.60
CA VAL A 157 23.99 -2.92 7.21
C VAL A 157 24.18 -3.79 8.45
N GLU A 158 23.11 -4.45 8.88
CA GLU A 158 23.16 -5.39 9.99
C GLU A 158 23.51 -6.79 9.46
N LEU A 159 24.53 -7.42 10.03
CA LEU A 159 24.94 -8.78 9.65
C LEU A 159 23.93 -9.84 10.10
N PHE A 160 23.20 -9.56 11.18
CA PHE A 160 22.09 -10.38 11.68
C PHE A 160 21.00 -9.42 12.17
N GLY A 161 20.06 -9.03 11.29
CA GLY A 161 19.24 -7.85 11.59
C GLY A 161 17.84 -7.73 11.00
N ARG A 162 17.40 -8.60 10.08
CA ARG A 162 15.98 -8.64 9.73
C ARG A 162 15.39 -10.02 9.84
N CYS A 163 14.48 -10.15 10.81
CA CYS A 163 13.38 -11.10 10.74
C CYS A 163 12.51 -10.73 9.54
N VAL A 164 12.90 -11.15 8.34
CA VAL A 164 11.89 -11.44 7.31
C VAL A 164 10.86 -12.33 8.01
N SER A 165 9.58 -11.97 7.92
CA SER A 165 8.55 -12.78 8.56
C SER A 165 8.51 -14.13 7.86
N HIS A 166 9.24 -15.11 8.38
CA HIS A 166 9.19 -16.47 7.88
C HIS A 166 7.91 -17.12 8.39
N TYR A 167 7.08 -17.54 7.45
CA TYR A 167 5.96 -18.40 7.78
C TYR A 167 6.49 -19.79 8.15
N VAL A 168 6.27 -20.19 9.41
CA VAL A 168 6.60 -21.53 9.90
C VAL A 168 5.31 -22.34 9.99
N TRP A 169 5.24 -23.43 9.22
CA TRP A 169 4.17 -24.42 9.36
C TRP A 169 4.43 -25.25 10.62
N ARG A 170 3.53 -25.18 11.62
CA ARG A 170 3.68 -25.91 12.89
C ARG A 170 2.35 -26.45 13.42
N LYS A 171 2.41 -27.55 14.17
CA LYS A 171 1.25 -28.11 14.89
C LYS A 171 0.90 -27.25 16.11
N SER A 172 -0.35 -27.32 16.58
CA SER A 172 -0.78 -26.61 17.81
C SER A 172 0.14 -26.93 18.99
N ASN A 173 0.38 -25.96 19.87
CA ASN A 173 1.26 -26.06 21.06
C ASN A 173 2.75 -26.37 20.80
N THR A 174 3.23 -26.37 19.55
CA THR A 174 4.67 -26.59 19.24
C THR A 174 5.46 -25.30 19.05
N ALA A 175 4.93 -24.17 19.52
CA ALA A 175 5.45 -22.84 19.24
C ALA A 175 6.89 -22.60 19.70
N PHE A 176 7.30 -23.23 20.81
CA PHE A 176 8.60 -23.03 21.44
C PHE A 176 9.62 -24.14 21.15
N GLN A 177 9.33 -25.05 20.21
CA GLN A 177 10.32 -26.03 19.79
C GLN A 177 11.43 -25.35 19.00
N LYS A 178 12.70 -25.70 19.24
CA LYS A 178 13.89 -25.07 18.61
C LYS A 178 13.79 -25.00 17.07
N LYS A 179 13.21 -26.02 16.44
CA LYS A 179 12.97 -26.08 14.98
C LYS A 179 11.90 -25.10 14.46
N ASN A 180 11.04 -24.59 15.33
CA ASN A 180 9.94 -23.68 15.02
C ASN A 180 10.22 -22.25 15.50
N ILE A 181 11.40 -22.00 16.08
CA ILE A 181 11.86 -20.70 16.55
C ILE A 181 12.97 -20.24 15.60
N ILE A 182 12.88 -18.98 15.19
CA ILE A 182 13.99 -18.31 14.51
C ILE A 182 14.87 -17.72 15.62
N PRO A 183 16.14 -18.15 15.76
CA PRO A 183 17.01 -17.64 16.81
C PRO A 183 17.21 -16.12 16.64
N THR A 184 16.92 -15.36 17.68
CA THR A 184 17.15 -13.91 17.74
C THR A 184 18.37 -13.65 18.62
N VAL A 185 19.39 -12.99 18.09
CA VAL A 185 20.51 -12.51 18.91
C VAL A 185 20.10 -11.25 19.66
N LYS A 186 20.24 -11.23 20.99
CA LYS A 186 19.85 -10.09 21.83
C LYS A 186 20.70 -8.83 21.57
N TYR A 187 21.96 -8.98 21.16
CA TYR A 187 22.92 -7.85 21.00
C TYR A 187 24.09 -8.09 19.99
N GLY A 188 24.08 -9.13 19.16
CA GLY A 188 25.34 -9.74 18.70
C GLY A 188 25.55 -9.94 17.21
N GLY A 189 24.81 -9.27 16.33
CA GLY A 189 25.02 -9.46 14.89
C GLY A 189 26.30 -8.81 14.37
N GLY A 190 26.69 -7.67 14.95
CA GLY A 190 27.59 -6.72 14.31
C GLY A 190 26.86 -5.95 13.20
N SER A 191 27.22 -4.68 13.03
CA SER A 191 26.68 -3.84 11.96
C SER A 191 27.79 -2.97 11.39
N GLY A 192 27.90 -2.95 10.07
CA GLY A 192 28.76 -2.02 9.36
C GLY A 192 27.95 -0.82 8.90
N MET A 193 28.53 0.38 9.03
CA MET A 193 27.97 1.56 8.38
C MET A 193 28.63 1.70 7.03
N VAL A 194 27.83 1.91 5.99
CA VAL A 194 28.32 2.03 4.61
C VAL A 194 27.85 3.35 4.07
N TRP A 195 28.79 4.16 3.61
CA TRP A 195 28.50 5.32 2.77
C TRP A 195 28.46 4.87 1.32
N GLY A 196 27.48 5.34 0.56
CA GLY A 196 27.37 5.04 -0.86
C GLY A 196 26.94 6.26 -1.65
N CYS A 197 27.20 6.20 -2.96
CA CYS A 197 26.67 7.18 -3.90
C CYS A 197 26.19 6.51 -5.19
N PHE A 198 25.26 7.16 -5.88
CA PHE A 198 24.83 6.73 -7.21
C PHE A 198 24.28 7.91 -8.02
N ALA A 199 24.22 7.75 -9.34
CA ALA A 199 23.54 8.67 -10.24
C ALA A 199 22.64 7.87 -11.19
N ALA A 200 21.92 8.56 -12.09
CA ALA A 200 21.07 7.89 -13.07
C ALA A 200 21.83 6.91 -13.98
N SER A 201 23.12 7.14 -14.21
CA SER A 201 23.99 6.26 -15.00
C SER A 201 24.41 4.98 -14.27
N GLY A 202 24.24 4.89 -12.95
CA GLY A 202 24.55 3.68 -12.19
C GLY A 202 25.08 3.94 -10.77
N PRO A 203 25.48 2.85 -10.07
CA PRO A 203 26.11 2.94 -8.75
C PRO A 203 27.50 3.55 -8.85
N GLY A 204 27.80 4.47 -7.94
CA GLY A 204 29.14 5.01 -7.74
C GLY A 204 29.94 4.18 -6.74
N ARG A 205 31.00 4.79 -6.20
CA ARG A 205 31.82 4.16 -5.15
C ARG A 205 31.11 4.14 -3.80
N HIS A 206 31.57 3.26 -2.93
CA HIS A 206 31.10 3.11 -1.56
C HIS A 206 32.30 3.01 -0.61
N ALA A 207 32.09 3.37 0.65
CA ALA A 207 33.09 3.27 1.70
C ALA A 207 32.47 2.64 2.96
N VAL A 208 33.17 1.64 3.52
CA VAL A 208 32.81 1.06 4.81
C VAL A 208 33.39 1.94 5.91
N ILE A 209 32.54 2.39 6.82
CA ILE A 209 32.90 3.28 7.92
C ILE A 209 33.14 2.43 9.17
N SER A 210 34.36 2.51 9.69
CA SER A 210 34.73 1.91 10.97
C SER A 210 34.49 2.88 12.12
N GLY A 211 33.51 2.59 12.98
CA GLY A 211 33.19 3.38 14.17
C GLY A 211 32.23 4.55 13.91
N THR A 212 32.25 5.55 14.80
CA THR A 212 31.37 6.72 14.72
C THR A 212 31.89 7.72 13.68
N MET A 213 31.06 8.05 12.69
CA MET A 213 31.44 9.04 11.67
C MET A 213 31.39 10.47 12.23
N ASN A 214 32.53 11.16 12.18
CA ASN A 214 32.63 12.60 12.44
C ASN A 214 32.84 13.39 11.14
N SER A 215 32.82 14.72 11.18
CA SER A 215 33.00 15.56 9.98
C SER A 215 34.34 15.34 9.26
N ALA A 216 35.43 15.00 9.96
CA ALA A 216 36.73 14.78 9.33
C ALA A 216 36.77 13.46 8.54
N VAL A 217 36.23 12.38 9.13
CA VAL A 217 36.06 11.09 8.45
C VAL A 217 35.16 11.26 7.23
N TYR A 218 34.06 12.01 7.37
CA TYR A 218 33.16 12.31 6.25
C TYR A 218 33.87 13.05 5.11
N GLN A 219 34.65 14.09 5.42
CA GLN A 219 35.43 14.82 4.41
C GLN A 219 36.43 13.92 3.68
N ASN A 220 37.08 12.98 4.37
CA ASN A 220 37.98 12.01 3.74
C ASN A 220 37.22 11.07 2.79
N ILE A 221 36.06 10.56 3.22
CA ILE A 221 35.19 9.74 2.36
C ILE A 221 34.79 10.50 1.10
N LEU A 222 34.37 11.76 1.23
CA LEU A 222 34.02 12.59 0.07
C LEU A 222 35.23 12.82 -0.85
N LYS A 223 36.40 13.09 -0.27
CA LYS A 223 37.65 13.30 -1.01
C LYS A 223 38.02 12.08 -1.87
N GLU A 224 37.92 10.89 -1.29
CA GLU A 224 38.34 9.64 -1.91
C GLU A 224 37.32 9.10 -2.91
N ASN A 225 36.02 9.34 -2.69
CA ASN A 225 34.97 8.64 -3.43
C ASN A 225 34.18 9.51 -4.40
N VAL A 226 33.94 10.79 -4.10
CA VAL A 226 33.03 11.62 -4.93
C VAL A 226 33.62 11.88 -6.30
N ARG A 227 34.83 12.45 -6.39
CA ARG A 227 35.42 12.80 -7.69
C ARG A 227 35.66 11.59 -8.59
N PRO A 228 36.20 10.47 -8.09
CA PRO A 228 36.30 9.27 -8.91
C PRO A 228 34.94 8.77 -9.36
N SER A 229 33.91 8.77 -8.50
CA SER A 229 32.55 8.37 -8.91
C SER A 229 31.96 9.27 -10.00
N VAL A 230 32.16 10.59 -9.91
CA VAL A 230 31.75 11.55 -10.96
C VAL A 230 32.41 11.22 -12.30
N CYS A 231 33.70 10.86 -12.30
CA CYS A 231 34.42 10.45 -13.50
C CYS A 231 33.93 9.10 -14.04
N ASP A 232 33.83 8.09 -13.17
CA ASP A 232 33.42 6.72 -13.50
C ASP A 232 31.99 6.72 -14.09
N LEU A 233 31.10 7.55 -13.52
CA LEU A 233 29.71 7.73 -13.96
C LEU A 233 29.53 8.71 -15.13
N LYS A 234 30.63 9.31 -15.60
CA LYS A 234 30.69 10.29 -16.72
C LYS A 234 29.73 11.47 -16.55
N LEU A 235 29.62 11.99 -15.33
CA LEU A 235 28.78 13.14 -15.03
C LEU A 235 29.36 14.43 -15.67
N LYS A 236 28.49 15.34 -16.08
CA LYS A 236 28.87 16.61 -16.70
C LYS A 236 29.45 17.55 -15.66
N ARG A 237 30.22 18.56 -16.10
CA ARG A 237 30.85 19.58 -15.23
C ARG A 237 29.87 20.33 -14.30
N THR A 238 28.59 20.38 -14.66
CA THR A 238 27.51 21.03 -13.88
C THR A 238 26.87 20.11 -12.84
N TRP A 239 27.54 19.02 -12.47
CA TRP A 239 27.00 18.04 -11.52
C TRP A 239 26.75 18.66 -10.14
N VAL A 240 25.79 18.09 -9.43
CA VAL A 240 25.39 18.52 -8.09
C VAL A 240 25.48 17.35 -7.13
N LEU A 241 26.04 17.59 -5.95
CA LEU A 241 26.08 16.63 -4.85
C LEU A 241 24.81 16.77 -4.01
N GLN A 242 24.06 15.69 -3.82
CA GLN A 242 23.03 15.63 -2.79
C GLN A 242 23.59 14.95 -1.54
N GLN A 243 23.38 15.59 -0.39
CA GLN A 243 23.63 15.07 0.96
C GLN A 243 22.46 15.50 1.85
N ASP A 244 22.21 14.77 2.95
CA ASP A 244 21.16 15.16 3.89
C ASP A 244 21.62 16.30 4.83
N ASN A 245 20.74 16.69 5.76
CA ASN A 245 21.01 17.78 6.71
C ASN A 245 21.53 17.26 8.07
N ASP A 246 22.21 16.11 8.12
CA ASP A 246 22.88 15.67 9.34
C ASP A 246 23.86 16.76 9.82
N PRO A 247 23.92 17.07 11.13
CA PRO A 247 24.87 18.04 11.70
C PRO A 247 26.31 17.90 11.18
N LYS A 248 26.78 16.67 10.89
CA LYS A 248 28.12 16.42 10.36
C LYS A 248 28.32 16.90 8.92
N HIS A 249 27.25 16.93 8.12
CA HIS A 249 27.22 17.38 6.73
C HIS A 249 27.07 18.90 6.64
N THR A 250 26.29 19.49 7.54
CA THR A 250 26.06 20.94 7.62
C THR A 250 27.02 21.67 8.55
N SER A 251 28.02 20.98 9.10
CA SER A 251 29.01 21.60 9.99
C SER A 251 29.79 22.69 9.24
N LYS A 252 30.29 23.69 9.99
CA LYS A 252 31.11 24.76 9.41
C LYS A 252 32.33 24.20 8.67
N SER A 253 33.01 23.23 9.28
CA SER A 253 34.17 22.55 8.69
C SER A 253 33.83 21.86 7.36
N THR A 254 32.75 21.07 7.31
CA THR A 254 32.35 20.37 6.08
C THR A 254 31.88 21.34 5.00
N SER A 255 31.13 22.39 5.38
CA SER A 255 30.64 23.41 4.45
C SER A 255 31.80 24.20 3.80
N GLU A 256 32.80 24.58 4.59
CA GLU A 256 34.01 25.25 4.10
C GLU A 256 34.83 24.31 3.19
N TRP A 257 34.92 23.02 3.55
CA TRP A 257 35.61 22.01 2.75
C TRP A 257 34.94 21.82 1.37
N LEU A 258 33.61 21.73 1.31
CA LEU A 258 32.85 21.60 0.06
C LEU A 258 33.06 22.81 -0.84
N LYS A 259 33.02 24.01 -0.26
CA LYS A 259 33.29 25.27 -0.96
C LYS A 259 34.73 25.31 -1.51
N LYS A 260 35.72 24.92 -0.71
CA LYS A 260 37.13 24.85 -1.11
C LYS A 260 37.36 23.86 -2.27
N ASN A 261 36.64 22.74 -2.27
CA ASN A 261 36.73 21.71 -3.31
C ASN A 261 35.85 21.97 -4.54
N LYS A 262 35.14 23.12 -4.58
CA LYS A 262 34.23 23.54 -5.66
C LYS A 262 33.11 22.53 -5.92
N MET A 263 32.58 21.91 -4.86
CA MET A 263 31.44 20.99 -4.96
C MET A 263 30.14 21.76 -4.73
N LYS A 264 29.25 21.75 -5.73
CA LYS A 264 27.92 22.35 -5.61
C LYS A 264 26.99 21.37 -4.90
N THR A 265 26.36 21.78 -3.82
CA THR A 265 25.39 20.97 -3.08
C THR A 265 23.94 21.29 -3.47
N LEU A 266 23.09 20.27 -3.45
CA LEU A 266 21.65 20.42 -3.59
C LEU A 266 21.06 20.86 -2.24
N GLU A 267 20.19 21.87 -2.27
CA GLU A 267 19.42 22.26 -1.08
C GLU A 267 18.47 21.11 -0.72
N TRP A 268 18.53 20.62 0.53
CA TRP A 268 17.74 19.47 0.94
C TRP A 268 16.78 19.78 2.08
N PRO A 269 15.50 19.36 2.02
CA PRO A 269 14.59 19.50 3.14
C PRO A 269 14.80 18.39 4.19
N SER A 270 14.88 18.77 5.47
CA SER A 270 15.06 17.82 6.57
C SER A 270 13.96 16.75 6.65
N GLN A 271 14.30 15.56 7.17
CA GLN A 271 13.40 14.40 7.29
C GLN A 271 12.71 14.01 5.96
N SER A 272 13.51 13.88 4.89
CA SER A 272 13.01 13.57 3.56
C SER A 272 13.66 12.36 2.89
N PRO A 273 13.71 11.20 3.56
CA PRO A 273 14.24 9.99 2.94
C PRO A 273 13.43 9.57 1.71
N ASP A 274 12.12 9.83 1.68
CA ASP A 274 11.25 9.54 0.53
C ASP A 274 11.54 10.37 -0.71
N LEU A 275 12.31 11.46 -0.60
CA LEU A 275 12.78 12.24 -1.74
C LEU A 275 14.15 11.78 -2.24
N ASN A 276 14.91 11.02 -1.44
CA ASN A 276 16.25 10.55 -1.81
C ASN A 276 16.12 9.17 -2.49
N PRO A 277 16.37 9.05 -3.80
CA PRO A 277 16.21 7.78 -4.51
C PRO A 277 17.22 6.71 -4.09
N ILE A 278 18.31 7.06 -3.40
CA ILE A 278 19.29 6.06 -2.90
C ILE A 278 18.68 5.15 -1.84
N GLU A 279 17.63 5.59 -1.14
CA GLU A 279 16.88 4.77 -0.19
C GLU A 279 16.20 3.59 -0.88
N MET A 280 15.81 3.76 -2.16
CA MET A 280 15.29 2.66 -2.98
C MET A 280 16.40 1.66 -3.33
N LEU A 281 17.62 2.15 -3.59
CA LEU A 281 18.79 1.32 -3.84
C LEU A 281 19.19 0.52 -2.60
N TRP A 282 19.20 1.15 -1.42
CA TRP A 282 19.47 0.46 -0.16
C TRP A 282 18.47 -0.65 0.12
N ARG A 283 17.18 -0.39 -0.11
CA ARG A 283 16.14 -1.41 0.03
C ARG A 283 16.38 -2.61 -0.90
N GLU A 284 16.81 -2.39 -2.13
CA GLU A 284 17.12 -3.48 -3.07
C GLU A 284 18.36 -4.27 -2.63
N ILE A 285 19.38 -3.60 -2.12
CA ILE A 285 20.59 -4.25 -1.58
C ILE A 285 20.21 -5.12 -0.38
N GLU A 286 19.44 -4.60 0.57
CA GLU A 286 18.95 -5.36 1.73
C GLU A 286 18.19 -6.62 1.29
N LEU A 287 17.25 -6.48 0.33
CA LEU A 287 16.47 -7.62 -0.19
C LEU A 287 17.33 -8.70 -0.87
N ARG A 288 18.48 -8.32 -1.44
CA ARG A 288 19.42 -9.27 -2.07
C ARG A 288 20.32 -9.94 -1.05
N CYS A 289 20.80 -9.21 -0.05
CA CYS A 289 21.60 -9.77 1.05
C CYS A 289 20.82 -10.76 1.92
N ASP A 290 19.49 -10.57 2.04
CA ASP A 290 18.60 -11.46 2.80
C ASP A 290 18.23 -12.76 2.04
N LYS A 291 18.64 -12.94 0.78
CA LYS A 291 18.43 -14.21 0.08
C LYS A 291 19.43 -15.24 0.61
N PRO A 292 18.97 -16.43 1.03
CA PRO A 292 19.91 -17.51 1.32
C PRO A 292 20.67 -17.82 0.03
N VAL A 293 21.99 -17.63 0.07
CA VAL A 293 22.88 -18.27 -0.89
C VAL A 293 22.72 -19.76 -0.64
N PHE A 294 22.10 -20.45 -1.60
CA PHE A 294 21.87 -21.90 -1.54
C PHE A 294 23.19 -22.66 -1.51
#